data_AF-A0A9W6BIE5-F1
#
_entry.id   AF-A0A9W6BIE5-F1
#
_cell.length_a   1.000
_cell.length_b   1.000
_cell.length_c   1.000
_cell.angle_alpha   90.00
_cell.angle_beta   90.00
_cell.angle_gamma   90.00
#
_symmetry.space_group_name_H-M   'P 1'
#
loop_
_entity.id
_entity.type
_entity.pdbx_description
1 polymer ?
#
loop_
_entity_poly.entity_id
_entity_poly.type
_entity_poly.pdbx_seq_one_letter_code
_entity_poly.pdbx_strand_id
1 'polypeptide(L)'
;MGFFSRHSKVYLYVPNLIGYARVAAAIYAFGVAFTSPYQCVAAYFLSFVCDELDGRFARMLNQTSTLGAVLDMVTDRLATTGLLLVVTMVYPQLHVVAICLIFLDIFSHWFQMYSSLAVGATTHKDVKSKSWLVRTYYGNRLFMGYCCVCCEVLYLVVYASKWPQLMQFVVPLPGGAQLALPAQVTEVAPVLLRFTSDSGLPLMTLFGLLALPGFFTKQICNWVQLRTAADQLIAFDLAKQQQKGR
;
A
#
# COMPACT_ATOMS: atom_id res chain seq x y z
N MET A 1 17.68 25.36 -25.16
CA MET A 1 18.07 24.25 -24.26
C MET A 1 17.42 22.97 -24.77
N GLY A 2 18.21 22.05 -25.32
CA GLY A 2 17.73 20.91 -26.13
C GLY A 2 17.08 19.78 -25.33
N PHE A 3 16.20 19.04 -26.02
CA PHE A 3 15.49 17.83 -25.56
C PHE A 3 16.41 16.81 -24.84
N PHE A 4 17.65 16.65 -25.27
CA PHE A 4 18.64 15.77 -24.63
C PHE A 4 19.15 16.27 -23.26
N SER A 5 19.14 17.59 -23.00
CA SER A 5 19.52 18.16 -21.70
C SER A 5 18.44 17.93 -20.63
N ARG A 6 17.17 17.76 -21.05
CA ARG A 6 16.06 17.34 -20.17
C ARG A 6 16.27 15.92 -19.64
N HIS A 7 16.71 14.98 -20.49
CA HIS A 7 16.91 13.58 -20.10
C HIS A 7 18.15 13.32 -19.23
N SER A 8 19.21 14.13 -19.34
CA SER A 8 20.42 13.96 -18.51
C SER A 8 20.19 14.23 -17.02
N LYS A 9 19.16 14.99 -16.66
CA LYS A 9 18.86 15.41 -15.27
C LYS A 9 17.65 14.71 -14.67
N VAL A 10 17.14 13.63 -15.29
CA VAL A 10 15.95 12.93 -14.80
C VAL A 10 16.12 12.47 -13.35
N TYR A 11 17.31 12.00 -12.96
CA TYR A 11 17.63 11.66 -11.56
C TYR A 11 17.43 12.83 -10.58
N LEU A 12 17.52 14.08 -11.05
CA LEU A 12 17.39 15.31 -10.26
C LEU A 12 16.04 16.00 -10.46
N TYR A 13 15.08 15.35 -11.11
CA TYR A 13 13.71 15.86 -11.18
C TYR A 13 13.14 15.97 -9.77
N VAL A 14 12.39 17.05 -9.51
CA VAL A 14 11.74 17.30 -8.22
C VAL A 14 10.95 16.08 -7.72
N PRO A 15 10.10 15.40 -8.52
CA PRO A 15 9.43 14.17 -8.07
C PRO A 15 10.40 13.05 -7.68
N ASN A 16 11.52 12.88 -8.37
CA ASN A 16 12.48 11.82 -8.05
C ASN A 16 13.27 12.14 -6.76
N LEU A 17 13.59 13.42 -6.53
CA LEU A 17 14.19 13.86 -5.27
C LEU A 17 13.23 13.64 -4.08
N ILE A 18 11.93 13.91 -4.27
CA ILE A 18 10.89 13.58 -3.28
C ILE A 18 10.83 12.06 -3.06
N GLY A 19 10.89 11.26 -4.12
CA GLY A 19 10.98 9.81 -4.03
C GLY A 19 12.19 9.30 -3.23
N TYR A 20 13.36 9.92 -3.39
CA TYR A 20 14.54 9.58 -2.56
C TYR A 20 14.36 10.00 -1.10
N ALA A 21 13.80 11.18 -0.84
CA ALA A 21 13.49 11.64 0.50
C ALA A 21 12.49 10.70 1.21
N ARG A 22 11.49 10.21 0.47
CA ARG A 22 10.54 9.18 0.92
C ARG A 22 11.27 7.91 1.37
N VAL A 23 12.16 7.38 0.54
CA VAL A 23 12.94 6.17 0.89
C VAL A 23 13.77 6.41 2.15
N ALA A 24 14.44 7.55 2.26
CA ALA A 24 15.22 7.89 3.45
C ALA A 24 14.34 8.00 4.71
N ALA A 25 13.15 8.61 4.59
CA ALA A 25 12.19 8.72 5.68
C ALA A 25 11.65 7.35 6.12
N ALA A 26 11.35 6.45 5.19
CA ALA A 26 10.93 5.08 5.50
C ALA A 26 12.05 4.29 6.21
N ILE A 27 13.29 4.37 5.72
CA ILE A 27 14.45 3.73 6.36
C ILE A 27 14.64 4.27 7.78
N TYR A 28 14.56 5.59 7.96
CA TYR A 28 14.64 6.21 9.28
C TYR A 28 13.53 5.70 10.20
N ALA A 29 12.28 5.68 9.72
CA ALA A 29 11.13 5.20 10.47
C ALA A 29 11.35 3.78 11.00
N PHE A 30 11.81 2.87 10.13
CA PHE A 30 12.09 1.48 10.53
C PHE A 30 13.30 1.37 11.47
N GLY A 31 14.33 2.21 11.29
CA GLY A 31 15.49 2.26 12.18
C GLY A 31 15.14 2.66 13.62
N VAL A 32 14.13 3.51 13.80
CA VAL A 32 13.65 3.94 15.12
C VAL A 32 12.42 3.17 15.62
N ALA A 33 11.95 2.16 14.88
CA ALA A 33 10.71 1.45 15.18
C ALA A 33 10.66 0.76 16.55
N PHE A 34 11.80 0.42 17.13
CA PHE A 34 11.87 -0.21 18.46
C PHE A 34 12.43 0.70 19.57
N THR A 35 12.91 1.90 19.21
CA THR A 35 13.52 2.85 20.15
C THR A 35 12.63 4.08 20.39
N SER A 36 11.96 4.58 19.36
CA SER A 36 11.08 5.74 19.44
C SER A 36 9.83 5.57 18.55
N PRO A 37 8.74 5.00 19.09
CA PRO A 37 7.56 4.67 18.29
C PRO A 37 6.85 5.91 17.72
N TYR A 38 6.87 7.05 18.43
CA TYR A 38 6.34 8.31 17.90
C TYR A 38 7.10 8.80 16.67
N GLN A 39 8.43 8.71 16.69
CA GLN A 39 9.26 9.11 15.54
C GLN A 39 9.06 8.15 14.38
N CYS A 40 8.91 6.84 14.64
CA CYS A 40 8.58 5.86 13.61
C CYS A 40 7.27 6.22 12.90
N VAL A 41 6.19 6.44 13.65
CA VAL A 41 4.88 6.79 13.07
C VAL A 41 4.95 8.13 12.32
N ALA A 42 5.59 9.14 12.89
CA ALA A 42 5.72 10.46 12.26
C ALA A 42 6.53 10.42 10.96
N ALA A 43 7.69 9.73 10.97
CA ALA A 43 8.54 9.61 9.80
C ALA A 43 7.89 8.75 8.69
N TYR A 44 7.20 7.67 9.08
CA TYR A 44 6.45 6.86 8.13
C TYR A 44 5.29 7.63 7.51
N PHE A 45 4.55 8.40 8.32
CA PHE A 45 3.49 9.27 7.83
C PHE A 45 4.03 10.34 6.87
N LEU A 46 5.20 10.94 7.17
CA LEU A 46 5.86 11.87 6.25
C LEU A 46 6.23 11.20 4.92
N SER A 47 6.81 9.99 4.97
CA SER A 47 7.08 9.17 3.79
C SER A 47 5.81 8.94 2.95
N PHE A 48 4.70 8.62 3.61
CA PHE A 48 3.41 8.42 2.96
C PHE A 48 2.84 9.71 2.33
N VAL A 49 3.02 10.88 2.96
CA VAL A 49 2.62 12.16 2.36
C VAL A 49 3.48 12.49 1.13
N CYS A 50 4.77 12.16 1.16
CA CYS A 50 5.69 12.39 0.04
C CYS A 50 5.29 11.62 -1.23
N ASP A 51 4.71 10.41 -1.12
CA ASP A 51 4.14 9.63 -2.25
C ASP A 51 3.13 10.44 -3.07
N GLU A 52 2.13 11.01 -2.41
CA GLU A 52 1.11 11.77 -3.13
C GLU A 52 1.66 13.10 -3.68
N LEU A 53 2.69 13.67 -3.04
CA LEU A 53 3.35 14.89 -3.50
C LEU A 53 4.22 14.66 -4.74
N ASP A 54 4.98 13.57 -4.83
CA ASP A 54 5.84 13.31 -5.99
C ASP A 54 5.01 13.26 -7.29
N GLY A 55 3.88 12.57 -7.28
CA GLY A 55 3.00 12.47 -8.44
C GLY A 55 2.34 13.80 -8.78
N ARG A 56 2.03 14.65 -7.78
CA ARG A 56 1.51 16.01 -8.03
C ARG A 56 2.57 16.88 -8.68
N PHE A 57 3.77 16.95 -8.13
CA PHE A 57 4.86 17.76 -8.68
C PHE A 57 5.29 17.26 -10.06
N ALA A 58 5.29 15.95 -10.32
CA ALA A 58 5.57 15.39 -11.64
C ALA A 58 4.63 15.97 -12.71
N ARG A 59 3.32 16.06 -12.42
CA ARG A 59 2.32 16.62 -13.34
C ARG A 59 2.40 18.15 -13.43
N MET A 60 2.53 18.83 -12.30
CA MET A 60 2.59 20.30 -12.25
C MET A 60 3.82 20.86 -12.97
N LEU A 61 4.98 20.19 -12.83
CA LEU A 61 6.24 20.64 -13.41
C LEU A 61 6.52 20.01 -14.79
N ASN A 62 5.61 19.18 -15.30
CA ASN A 62 5.78 18.41 -16.54
C ASN A 62 7.11 17.62 -16.54
N GLN A 63 7.39 16.96 -15.41
CA GLN A 63 8.59 16.16 -15.11
C GLN A 63 8.24 14.66 -14.97
N THR A 64 7.20 14.19 -15.66
CA THR A 64 6.85 12.77 -15.71
C THR A 64 7.93 11.98 -16.46
N SER A 65 8.31 10.82 -15.91
CA SER A 65 9.33 9.95 -16.52
C SER A 65 9.08 8.49 -16.19
N THR A 66 9.53 7.58 -17.05
CA THR A 66 9.44 6.13 -16.80
C THR A 66 10.21 5.73 -15.56
N LEU A 67 11.39 6.33 -15.33
CA LEU A 67 12.17 6.11 -14.10
C LEU A 67 11.37 6.51 -12.87
N GLY A 68 10.77 7.70 -12.87
CA GLY A 68 9.98 8.18 -11.73
C GLY A 68 8.76 7.32 -11.45
N ALA A 69 8.07 6.85 -12.50
CA ALA A 69 6.92 5.95 -12.33
C ALA A 69 7.31 4.58 -11.75
N VAL A 70 8.46 4.02 -12.16
CA VAL A 70 8.97 2.77 -11.59
C VAL A 70 9.46 2.99 -10.15
N LEU A 71 10.17 4.09 -9.89
CA LEU A 71 10.66 4.46 -8.56
C LEU A 71 9.49 4.57 -7.58
N ASP A 72 8.47 5.36 -7.91
CA ASP A 72 7.25 5.53 -7.10
C ASP A 72 6.63 4.15 -6.76
N MET A 73 6.30 3.36 -7.78
CA MET A 73 5.64 2.06 -7.61
C MET A 73 6.46 1.10 -6.71
N VAL A 74 7.77 1.01 -6.94
CA VAL A 74 8.67 0.13 -6.17
C VAL A 74 8.81 0.63 -4.74
N THR A 75 8.98 1.94 -4.53
CA THR A 75 9.15 2.50 -3.19
C THR A 75 7.91 2.34 -2.32
N ASP A 76 6.70 2.44 -2.89
CA ASP A 76 5.47 2.15 -2.15
C ASP A 76 5.43 0.71 -1.64
N ARG A 77 5.77 -0.27 -2.51
CA ARG A 77 5.76 -1.69 -2.10
C ARG A 77 6.82 -1.99 -1.05
N LEU A 78 8.01 -1.40 -1.18
CA LEU A 78 9.08 -1.56 -0.20
C LEU A 78 8.70 -0.94 1.15
N ALA A 79 8.03 0.22 1.16
CA ALA A 79 7.54 0.83 2.39
C ALA A 79 6.49 -0.05 3.08
N THR A 80 5.45 -0.48 2.37
CA THR A 80 4.41 -1.37 2.93
C THR A 80 5.02 -2.70 3.42
N THR A 81 5.94 -3.29 2.64
CA THR A 81 6.64 -4.53 3.02
C THR A 81 7.47 -4.32 4.29
N GLY A 82 8.23 -3.23 4.37
CA GLY A 82 9.02 -2.88 5.55
C GLY A 82 8.15 -2.69 6.79
N LEU A 83 7.01 -2.02 6.66
CA LEU A 83 6.06 -1.84 7.76
C LEU A 83 5.49 -3.19 8.22
N LEU A 84 5.09 -4.07 7.29
CA LEU A 84 4.63 -5.42 7.62
C LEU A 84 5.72 -6.25 8.32
N LEU A 85 6.97 -6.14 7.90
CA LEU A 85 8.09 -6.81 8.58
C LEU A 85 8.25 -6.31 10.02
N VAL A 86 8.23 -4.98 10.24
CA VAL A 86 8.25 -4.40 11.58
C VAL A 86 7.07 -4.90 12.41
N VAL A 87 5.86 -4.95 11.85
CA VAL A 87 4.68 -5.52 12.51
C VAL A 87 4.91 -6.98 12.91
N THR A 88 5.50 -7.82 12.05
CA THR A 88 5.78 -9.23 12.39
C THR A 88 6.87 -9.41 13.45
N MET A 89 7.84 -8.49 13.51
CA MET A 89 8.84 -8.51 14.58
C MET A 89 8.22 -8.16 15.94
N VAL A 90 7.22 -7.28 15.95
CA VAL A 90 6.45 -6.95 17.15
C VAL A 90 5.45 -8.06 17.52
N TYR A 91 4.80 -8.63 16.50
CA TYR A 91 3.78 -9.67 16.61
C TYR A 91 4.12 -10.87 15.72
N PRO A 92 4.99 -11.78 16.19
CA PRO A 92 5.38 -12.94 15.41
C PRO A 92 4.21 -13.84 15.02
N GLN A 93 3.07 -13.81 15.73
CA GLN A 93 1.90 -14.61 15.37
C GLN A 93 1.31 -14.23 14.00
N LEU A 94 1.53 -13.01 13.52
CA LEU A 94 0.97 -12.51 12.27
C LEU A 94 1.85 -12.81 11.03
N HIS A 95 2.99 -13.51 11.19
CA HIS A 95 3.96 -13.71 10.12
C HIS A 95 3.38 -14.33 8.85
N VAL A 96 2.55 -15.38 8.97
CA VAL A 96 1.92 -16.02 7.79
C VAL A 96 1.02 -15.05 7.06
N VAL A 97 0.19 -14.29 7.79
CA VAL A 97 -0.72 -13.31 7.20
C VAL A 97 0.07 -12.21 6.48
N ALA A 98 1.12 -11.68 7.13
CA ALA A 98 1.98 -10.67 6.53
C ALA A 98 2.68 -11.17 5.26
N ILE A 99 3.22 -12.40 5.27
CA ILE A 99 3.85 -13.01 4.09
C ILE A 99 2.84 -13.13 2.94
N CYS A 100 1.63 -13.62 3.22
CA CYS A 100 0.56 -13.73 2.22
C CYS A 100 0.19 -12.36 1.62
N LEU A 101 0.09 -11.32 2.46
CA LEU A 101 -0.20 -9.95 2.00
C LEU A 101 0.92 -9.40 1.13
N ILE A 102 2.19 -9.60 1.52
CA ILE A 102 3.37 -9.20 0.73
C ILE A 102 3.37 -9.92 -0.63
N PHE A 103 3.13 -11.23 -0.65
CA PHE A 103 3.09 -12.00 -1.89
C PHE A 103 1.98 -11.52 -2.81
N LEU A 104 0.78 -11.32 -2.27
CA LEU A 104 -0.36 -10.84 -3.06
C LEU A 104 -0.09 -9.45 -3.66
N ASP A 105 0.46 -8.53 -2.87
CA ASP A 105 0.77 -7.18 -3.31
C ASP A 105 1.87 -7.18 -4.39
N ILE A 106 3.02 -7.81 -4.13
CA ILE A 106 4.13 -7.85 -5.09
C ILE A 106 3.72 -8.57 -6.38
N PHE A 107 3.08 -9.74 -6.30
CA PHE A 107 2.68 -10.48 -7.50
C PHE A 107 1.66 -9.72 -8.33
N SER A 108 0.60 -9.18 -7.71
CA SER A 108 -0.45 -8.46 -8.44
C SER A 108 0.10 -7.24 -9.20
N HIS A 109 1.01 -6.48 -8.60
CA HIS A 109 1.64 -5.32 -9.24
C HIS A 109 2.65 -5.73 -10.31
N TRP A 110 3.49 -6.73 -10.07
CA TRP A 110 4.49 -7.19 -11.04
C TRP A 110 3.83 -7.78 -12.28
N PHE A 111 2.83 -8.64 -12.11
CA PHE A 111 2.07 -9.23 -13.22
C PHE A 111 1.36 -8.13 -14.02
N GLN A 112 0.74 -7.16 -13.35
CA GLN A 112 0.06 -6.06 -14.02
C GLN A 112 1.04 -5.19 -14.82
N MET A 113 2.21 -4.86 -14.27
CA MET A 113 3.24 -4.12 -14.99
C MET A 113 3.69 -4.88 -16.23
N TYR A 114 4.06 -6.16 -16.07
CA TYR A 114 4.57 -6.98 -17.17
C TYR A 114 3.51 -7.19 -18.26
N SER A 115 2.26 -7.50 -17.87
CA SER A 115 1.13 -7.58 -18.81
C SER A 115 0.94 -6.29 -19.60
N SER A 116 0.95 -5.14 -18.90
CA SER A 116 0.79 -3.83 -19.55
C SER A 116 1.93 -3.52 -20.52
N LEU A 117 3.16 -3.92 -20.22
CA LEU A 117 4.31 -3.79 -21.11
C LEU A 117 4.21 -4.74 -22.32
N ALA A 118 3.88 -6.01 -22.11
CA ALA A 118 3.76 -7.01 -23.17
C ALA A 118 2.64 -6.67 -24.16
N VAL A 119 1.46 -6.30 -23.65
CA VAL A 119 0.30 -5.91 -24.46
C VAL A 119 0.50 -4.52 -25.08
N GLY A 120 1.05 -3.57 -24.33
CA GLY A 120 1.34 -2.21 -24.80
C GLY A 120 2.41 -2.16 -25.90
N ALA A 121 3.34 -3.11 -25.91
CA ALA A 121 4.34 -3.26 -26.97
C ALA A 121 3.78 -3.80 -28.29
N THR A 122 2.54 -4.35 -28.31
CA THR A 122 2.06 -5.10 -29.48
C THR A 122 0.83 -4.55 -30.18
N THR A 123 -0.12 -3.81 -29.57
CA THR A 123 -1.24 -3.23 -30.36
C THR A 123 -2.04 -2.13 -29.64
N HIS A 124 -2.48 -1.12 -30.40
CA HIS A 124 -3.51 -0.10 -30.11
C HIS A 124 -4.93 -0.66 -29.81
N LYS A 125 -5.07 -1.84 -29.18
CA LYS A 125 -6.37 -2.39 -28.79
C LYS A 125 -6.59 -2.14 -27.30
N ASP A 126 -7.53 -1.25 -27.03
CA ASP A 126 -7.97 -0.78 -25.72
C ASP A 126 -8.57 -1.92 -24.88
N VAL A 127 -7.73 -2.75 -24.26
CA VAL A 127 -8.17 -3.85 -23.37
C VAL A 127 -8.44 -3.29 -21.97
N LYS A 128 -9.55 -2.55 -21.85
CA LYS A 128 -10.10 -2.16 -20.54
C LYS A 128 -10.54 -3.41 -19.79
N SER A 129 -10.11 -3.56 -18.54
CA SER A 129 -10.44 -4.71 -17.69
C SER A 129 -11.95 -4.93 -17.60
N LYS A 130 -12.41 -6.19 -17.64
CA LYS A 130 -13.84 -6.55 -17.64
C LYS A 130 -14.56 -6.39 -16.29
N SER A 131 -13.85 -6.26 -15.16
CA SER A 131 -14.49 -6.22 -13.84
C SER A 131 -14.87 -4.78 -13.43
N TRP A 132 -16.12 -4.59 -13.02
CA TRP A 132 -16.64 -3.30 -12.55
C TRP A 132 -15.84 -2.76 -11.36
N LEU A 133 -15.45 -3.63 -10.43
CA LEU A 133 -14.72 -3.25 -9.22
C LEU A 133 -13.33 -2.65 -9.54
N VAL A 134 -12.54 -3.31 -10.39
CA VAL A 134 -11.21 -2.81 -10.79
C VAL A 134 -11.35 -1.52 -11.59
N ARG A 135 -12.39 -1.40 -12.43
CA ARG A 135 -12.67 -0.17 -13.16
C ARG A 135 -13.05 1.00 -12.23
N THR A 136 -13.84 0.76 -11.20
CA THR A 136 -14.19 1.78 -10.20
C THR A 136 -12.98 2.14 -9.33
N TYR A 137 -12.19 1.14 -8.94
CA TYR A 137 -10.95 1.30 -8.18
C TYR A 137 -9.95 2.20 -8.92
N TYR A 138 -9.61 1.87 -10.17
CA TYR A 138 -8.67 2.66 -10.96
C TYR A 138 -9.30 3.90 -11.62
N GLY A 139 -10.61 3.92 -11.82
CA GLY A 139 -11.33 5.04 -12.42
C GLY A 139 -11.53 6.22 -11.47
N ASN A 140 -11.48 5.98 -10.16
CA ASN A 140 -11.61 7.03 -9.16
C ASN A 140 -10.37 7.08 -8.26
N ARG A 141 -9.48 8.05 -8.54
CA ARG A 141 -8.22 8.24 -7.80
C ARG A 141 -8.42 8.46 -6.29
N LEU A 142 -9.51 9.13 -5.89
CA LEU A 142 -9.81 9.34 -4.47
C LEU A 142 -10.16 8.03 -3.77
N PHE A 143 -10.90 7.15 -4.47
CA PHE A 143 -11.26 5.84 -3.94
C PHE A 143 -10.06 4.89 -3.85
N MET A 144 -9.20 4.88 -4.87
CA MET A 144 -7.91 4.15 -4.82
C MET A 144 -7.05 4.64 -3.65
N GLY A 145 -6.88 5.96 -3.52
CA GLY A 145 -6.12 6.58 -2.43
C GLY A 145 -6.69 6.22 -1.06
N TYR A 146 -8.01 6.26 -0.90
CA TYR A 146 -8.69 5.83 0.33
C TYR A 146 -8.32 4.39 0.71
N CYS A 147 -8.44 3.44 -0.21
CA CYS A 147 -8.09 2.04 0.06
C CYS A 147 -6.61 1.86 0.42
N CYS A 148 -5.70 2.59 -0.22
CA CYS A 148 -4.27 2.56 0.12
C CYS A 148 -4.01 3.11 1.52
N VAL A 149 -4.57 4.27 1.85
CA VAL A 149 -4.49 4.88 3.19
C VAL A 149 -5.02 3.90 4.24
N CYS A 150 -6.15 3.25 3.99
CA CYS A 150 -6.72 2.28 4.91
C CYS A 150 -5.76 1.11 5.22
N CYS A 151 -5.05 0.59 4.23
CA CYS A 151 -4.06 -0.47 4.49
C CYS A 151 -2.92 0.00 5.37
N GLU A 152 -2.34 1.16 5.05
CA GLU A 152 -1.23 1.72 5.82
C GLU A 152 -1.64 2.08 7.25
N VAL A 153 -2.81 2.70 7.41
CA VAL A 153 -3.39 3.00 8.73
C VAL A 153 -3.60 1.71 9.53
N LEU A 154 -4.16 0.67 8.92
CA LEU A 154 -4.39 -0.60 9.64
C LEU A 154 -3.07 -1.19 10.16
N TYR A 155 -2.03 -1.22 9.34
CA TYR A 155 -0.71 -1.75 9.75
C TYR A 155 -0.05 -0.89 10.82
N LEU A 156 -0.13 0.45 10.70
CA LEU A 156 0.36 1.38 11.71
C LEU A 156 -0.39 1.23 13.04
N VAL A 157 -1.71 1.02 13.01
CA VAL A 157 -2.51 0.80 14.24
C VAL A 157 -2.12 -0.52 14.89
N VAL A 158 -1.91 -1.60 14.11
CA VAL A 158 -1.40 -2.86 14.65
C VAL A 158 -0.05 -2.65 15.32
N TYR A 159 0.88 -1.95 14.67
CA TYR A 159 2.17 -1.57 15.28
C TYR A 159 1.99 -0.72 16.55
N ALA A 160 1.13 0.30 16.52
CA ALA A 160 0.87 1.20 17.64
C ALA A 160 0.27 0.48 18.86
N SER A 161 -0.52 -0.58 18.64
CA SER A 161 -1.14 -1.37 19.71
C SER A 161 -0.13 -2.01 20.68
N LYS A 162 1.14 -2.13 20.28
CA LYS A 162 2.23 -2.58 21.16
C LYS A 162 2.63 -1.55 22.19
N TRP A 163 2.52 -0.27 21.84
CA TRP A 163 3.08 0.84 22.58
C TRP A 163 1.97 1.58 23.34
N PRO A 164 1.88 1.44 24.69
CA PRO A 164 0.81 2.08 25.46
C PRO A 164 0.75 3.61 25.27
N GLN A 165 1.91 4.22 25.05
CA GLN A 165 2.08 5.65 24.77
C GLN A 165 1.28 6.10 23.53
N LEU A 166 1.18 5.27 22.49
CA LEU A 166 0.42 5.58 21.27
C LEU A 166 -1.09 5.32 21.43
N MET A 167 -1.49 4.49 22.40
CA MET A 167 -2.88 4.09 22.66
C MET A 167 -3.55 4.91 23.78
N GLN A 168 -2.87 5.95 24.28
CA GLN A 168 -3.30 6.72 25.46
C GLN A 168 -4.61 7.51 25.27
N PHE A 169 -4.93 7.91 24.04
CA PHE A 169 -6.13 8.70 23.74
C PHE A 169 -7.32 7.77 23.59
N VAL A 170 -8.25 7.80 24.54
CA VAL A 170 -9.42 6.92 24.57
C VAL A 170 -10.68 7.73 24.29
N VAL A 171 -11.54 7.20 23.42
CA VAL A 171 -12.88 7.72 23.15
C VAL A 171 -13.87 6.92 24.01
N PRO A 172 -14.67 7.59 24.87
CA PRO A 172 -15.66 6.91 25.69
C PRO A 172 -16.78 6.34 24.81
N LEU A 173 -17.21 5.11 25.11
CA LEU A 173 -18.30 4.46 24.38
C LEU A 173 -19.67 5.01 24.84
N PRO A 174 -20.64 5.17 23.92
CA PRO A 174 -21.98 5.64 24.29
C PRO A 174 -22.62 4.73 25.34
N GLY A 175 -23.09 5.31 26.44
CA GLY A 175 -23.80 4.57 27.50
C GLY A 175 -22.92 3.69 28.40
N GLY A 176 -21.59 3.86 28.40
CA GLY A 176 -20.70 3.06 29.26
C GLY A 176 -20.56 1.60 28.79
N ALA A 177 -20.95 1.30 27.55
CA ALA A 177 -20.80 -0.02 26.97
C ALA A 177 -19.33 -0.43 26.97
N GLN A 178 -19.05 -1.65 27.44
CA GLN A 178 -17.72 -2.26 27.35
C GLN A 178 -17.68 -3.17 26.11
N LEU A 179 -16.69 -2.97 25.25
CA LEU A 179 -16.49 -3.84 24.10
C LEU A 179 -15.74 -5.11 24.56
N ALA A 180 -16.51 -6.11 25.03
CA ALA A 180 -15.95 -7.42 25.33
C ALA A 180 -15.82 -8.24 24.03
N LEU A 181 -14.60 -8.63 23.68
CA LEU A 181 -14.37 -9.52 22.56
C LEU A 181 -14.72 -10.97 22.94
N PRO A 182 -15.35 -11.76 22.05
CA PRO A 182 -15.61 -13.17 22.31
C PRO A 182 -14.30 -13.93 22.59
N ALA A 183 -14.31 -14.87 23.55
CA ALA A 183 -13.11 -15.62 23.96
C ALA A 183 -12.39 -16.32 22.79
N GLN A 184 -13.17 -16.84 21.83
CA GLN A 184 -12.65 -17.49 20.62
C GLN A 184 -11.82 -16.52 19.75
N VAL A 185 -12.20 -15.25 19.68
CA VAL A 185 -11.49 -14.22 18.92
C VAL A 185 -10.19 -13.84 19.63
N THR A 186 -10.20 -13.82 20.96
CA THR A 186 -9.03 -13.48 21.76
C THR A 186 -7.97 -14.57 21.76
N GLU A 187 -8.35 -15.84 21.61
CA GLU A 187 -7.41 -16.96 21.45
C GLU A 187 -6.75 -16.97 20.06
N VAL A 188 -7.51 -16.66 19.01
CA VAL A 188 -7.00 -16.67 17.63
C VAL A 188 -6.17 -15.42 17.30
N ALA A 189 -6.51 -14.28 17.90
CA ALA A 189 -5.84 -13.01 17.65
C ALA A 189 -5.67 -12.22 18.96
N PRO A 190 -4.70 -12.61 19.82
CA PRO A 190 -4.44 -11.93 21.09
C PRO A 190 -4.04 -10.46 20.92
N VAL A 191 -3.65 -10.07 19.69
CA VAL A 191 -3.43 -8.69 19.28
C VAL A 191 -4.67 -7.82 19.53
N LEU A 192 -5.88 -8.35 19.30
CA LEU A 192 -7.14 -7.61 19.37
C LEU A 192 -7.50 -7.19 20.80
N LEU A 193 -7.00 -7.88 21.83
CA LEU A 193 -7.17 -7.47 23.23
C LEU A 193 -6.52 -6.13 23.53
N ARG A 194 -5.48 -5.74 22.78
CA ARG A 194 -4.80 -4.44 22.93
C ARG A 194 -5.57 -3.30 22.28
N PHE A 195 -6.60 -3.62 21.51
CA PHE A 195 -7.48 -2.64 20.87
C PHE A 195 -8.65 -2.24 21.76
N THR A 196 -8.84 -2.90 22.90
CA THR A 196 -9.91 -2.62 23.88
C THR A 196 -9.30 -2.13 25.19
N SER A 197 -9.92 -1.12 25.81
CA SER A 197 -9.57 -0.67 27.17
C SER A 197 -10.81 -0.70 28.06
N ASP A 198 -10.62 -0.96 29.35
CA ASP A 198 -11.68 -0.91 30.37
C ASP A 198 -12.32 0.49 30.47
N SER A 199 -11.60 1.52 30.01
CA SER A 199 -12.01 2.93 30.05
C SER A 199 -12.66 3.44 28.75
N GLY A 200 -12.71 2.61 27.70
CA GLY A 200 -13.29 2.97 26.40
C GLY A 200 -12.48 2.42 25.22
N LEU A 201 -12.68 2.98 24.03
CA LEU A 201 -11.99 2.55 22.81
C LEU A 201 -10.81 3.48 22.50
N PRO A 202 -9.55 3.00 22.45
CA PRO A 202 -8.43 3.81 21.98
C PRO A 202 -8.73 4.42 20.60
N LEU A 203 -8.40 5.69 20.41
CA LEU A 203 -8.65 6.43 19.16
C LEU A 203 -7.98 5.74 17.96
N MET A 204 -6.80 5.15 18.16
CA MET A 204 -6.11 4.38 17.14
C MET A 204 -6.89 3.12 16.73
N THR A 205 -7.54 2.44 17.69
CA THR A 205 -8.45 1.33 17.38
C THR A 205 -9.59 1.79 16.49
N LEU A 206 -10.18 2.95 16.75
CA LEU A 206 -11.27 3.49 15.92
C LEU A 206 -10.80 3.69 14.48
N PHE A 207 -9.63 4.28 14.28
CA PHE A 207 -9.03 4.42 12.95
C PHE A 207 -8.79 3.07 12.28
N GLY A 208 -8.29 2.07 13.02
CA GLY A 208 -8.12 0.71 12.51
C GLY A 208 -9.44 0.07 12.05
N LEU A 209 -10.51 0.20 12.85
CA LEU A 209 -11.84 -0.32 12.52
C LEU A 209 -12.43 0.36 11.28
N LEU A 210 -12.31 1.69 11.19
CA LEU A 210 -12.76 2.47 10.03
C LEU A 210 -11.95 2.13 8.76
N ALA A 211 -10.71 1.66 8.91
CA ALA A 211 -9.86 1.26 7.80
C ALA A 211 -10.17 -0.15 7.24
N LEU A 212 -10.88 -1.01 7.99
CA LEU A 212 -11.16 -2.39 7.56
C LEU A 212 -11.83 -2.50 6.18
N PRO A 213 -12.90 -1.73 5.86
CA PRO A 213 -13.56 -1.84 4.56
C PRO A 213 -12.61 -1.50 3.39
N GLY A 214 -11.78 -0.46 3.55
CA GLY A 214 -10.78 -0.07 2.56
C GLY A 214 -9.68 -1.13 2.40
N PHE A 215 -9.23 -1.71 3.51
CA PHE A 215 -8.26 -2.81 3.51
C PHE A 215 -8.76 -4.01 2.72
N PHE A 216 -9.95 -4.53 3.04
CA PHE A 216 -10.50 -5.71 2.35
C PHE A 216 -10.74 -5.42 0.86
N THR A 217 -11.21 -4.22 0.54
CA THR A 217 -11.40 -3.80 -0.85
C THR A 217 -10.07 -3.83 -1.61
N LYS A 218 -8.97 -3.32 -1.02
CA LYS A 218 -7.65 -3.38 -1.65
C LYS A 218 -7.19 -4.81 -1.88
N GLN A 219 -7.35 -5.70 -0.90
CA GLN A 219 -6.92 -7.11 -1.05
C GLN A 219 -7.70 -7.83 -2.17
N ILE A 220 -9.02 -7.59 -2.25
CA ILE A 220 -9.84 -8.12 -3.34
C ILE A 220 -9.38 -7.56 -4.68
N CYS A 221 -9.09 -6.25 -4.77
CA CYS A 221 -8.60 -5.64 -5.99
C CYS A 221 -7.25 -6.23 -6.44
N ASN A 222 -6.30 -6.41 -5.52
CA ASN A 222 -5.00 -7.04 -5.81
C ASN A 222 -5.19 -8.47 -6.36
N TRP A 223 -6.10 -9.25 -5.77
CA TRP A 223 -6.38 -10.60 -6.26
C TRP A 223 -7.01 -10.62 -7.66
N VAL A 224 -8.02 -9.77 -7.89
CA VAL A 224 -8.68 -9.66 -9.20
C VAL A 224 -7.69 -9.15 -10.26
N GLN A 225 -6.82 -8.21 -9.89
CA GLN A 225 -5.76 -7.69 -10.76
C GLN A 225 -4.76 -8.78 -11.15
N LEU A 226 -4.27 -9.57 -10.19
CA LEU A 226 -3.38 -10.69 -10.46
C LEU A 226 -3.99 -11.67 -11.47
N ARG A 227 -5.24 -12.08 -11.24
CA ARG A 227 -5.97 -12.97 -12.15
C ARG A 227 -6.12 -12.36 -13.55
N THR A 228 -6.54 -11.09 -13.61
CA THR A 228 -6.76 -10.39 -14.89
C THR A 228 -5.46 -10.27 -15.69
N ALA A 229 -4.35 -9.94 -15.03
CA ALA A 229 -3.04 -9.85 -15.66
C ALA A 229 -2.54 -11.21 -16.17
N ALA A 230 -2.77 -12.30 -15.42
CA ALA A 230 -2.46 -13.65 -15.88
C ALA A 230 -3.27 -14.03 -17.13
N ASP A 231 -4.58 -13.77 -17.14
CA ASP A 231 -5.45 -14.02 -18.30
C ASP A 231 -4.99 -13.24 -19.54
N GLN A 232 -4.55 -11.98 -19.35
CA GLN A 232 -4.01 -11.15 -20.44
C GLN A 232 -2.72 -11.72 -21.04
N LEU A 233 -1.81 -12.23 -20.21
CA LEU A 233 -0.56 -12.85 -20.67
C LEU A 233 -0.82 -14.15 -21.44
N ILE A 234 -1.74 -14.99 -20.97
CA ILE A 234 -2.14 -16.20 -21.69
C ILE A 234 -2.74 -15.84 -23.05
N ALA A 235 -3.64 -14.85 -23.09
CA ALA A 235 -4.24 -14.38 -24.34
C ALA A 235 -3.19 -13.80 -25.32
N PHE A 236 -2.18 -13.10 -24.79
CA PHE A 236 -1.07 -12.58 -25.56
C PHE A 236 -0.26 -13.70 -26.24
N ASP A 237 0.09 -14.76 -25.50
CA ASP A 237 0.85 -15.88 -26.05
C ASP A 237 0.06 -16.64 -27.12
N LEU A 238 -1.25 -16.86 -26.90
CA LEU A 238 -2.14 -17.48 -27.89
C LEU A 238 -2.21 -16.65 -29.18
N ALA A 239 -2.31 -15.32 -29.08
CA ALA A 239 -2.34 -14.44 -30.25
C ALA A 239 -1.00 -14.47 -31.02
N LYS A 240 0.13 -14.54 -30.31
CA LYS A 240 1.47 -14.63 -30.90
C LYS A 240 1.68 -15.96 -31.64
N GLN A 241 1.14 -17.06 -31.13
CA GLN A 241 1.17 -18.36 -31.82
C GLN A 241 0.34 -18.34 -33.11
N GLN A 242 -0.86 -17.74 -33.09
CA GLN A 242 -1.70 -17.60 -34.29
C GLN A 242 -1.03 -16.76 -35.40
N GLN A 243 -0.25 -15.75 -35.04
CA GLN A 243 0.51 -14.96 -36.01
C GLN A 243 1.71 -15.70 -36.61
N LYS A 244 2.32 -16.64 -35.88
CA LYS A 244 3.44 -17.45 -36.38
C LYS A 244 3.01 -18.64 -37.24
N GLY A 245 1.76 -19.08 -37.09
CA GLY A 245 1.17 -20.18 -37.88
C GLY A 245 0.52 -19.74 -39.19
N ARG A 246 0.61 -18.46 -39.55
CA ARG A 246 0.25 -17.87 -40.85
C ARG A 246 1.51 -17.48 -41.59
#